data_AF-A0A7S3PSQ3-F1
#
_entry.id   AF-A0A7S3PSQ3-F1
#
_cell.length_a   1.000
_cell.length_b   1.000
_cell.length_c   1.000
_cell.angle_alpha   90.00
_cell.angle_beta   90.00
_cell.angle_gamma   90.00
#
_symmetry.space_group_name_H-M   'P 1'
#
loop_
_entity.id
_entity.type
_entity.pdbx_description
1 polymer ?
#
loop_
_entity_poly.entity_id
_entity_poly.type
_entity_poly.pdbx_seq_one_letter_code
_entity_poly.pdbx_strand_id
1 'polypeptide(L)'
;HAPVRAYVLGERASLSDRPGGADNDVITDQEIDHMAAIVRDAVKAGAVGFSSSRIILHRDKSGNLTPGTMAQEAEMLALGRAIAEGGGGVFEGAFDFATYDDVPMNQRDEEKMKVFAAKEWHWMTKVASEYKVAFSFATDPVRTEMMRQFNMDHDELLMTSQAFIRPQGLLISTHSRTNPFRFTKTYRRLQKEGKVRHHVVNLEIMRRPEIR
;
A
#
# COMPACT_ATOMS: atom_id res chain seq x y z
N HIS A 1 -6.18 -5.59 6.51
CA HIS A 1 -5.16 -6.55 6.08
C HIS A 1 -4.14 -6.88 7.16
N ALA A 2 -3.19 -5.98 7.49
CA ALA A 2 -2.06 -6.30 8.36
C ALA A 2 -2.38 -7.00 9.70
N PRO A 3 -3.44 -6.63 10.45
CA PRO A 3 -3.77 -7.34 11.70
C PRO A 3 -4.18 -8.80 11.50
N VAL A 4 -4.93 -9.10 10.42
CA VAL A 4 -5.36 -10.47 10.08
C VAL A 4 -4.13 -11.31 9.74
N ARG A 5 -3.24 -10.75 8.92
CA ARG A 5 -1.98 -11.39 8.52
C ARG A 5 -1.07 -11.64 9.72
N ALA A 6 -0.93 -10.66 10.63
CA ALA A 6 -0.18 -10.80 11.88
C ALA A 6 -0.76 -11.86 12.82
N TYR A 7 -2.09 -11.97 12.89
CA TYR A 7 -2.75 -12.99 13.70
C TYR A 7 -2.47 -14.41 13.20
N VAL A 8 -2.51 -14.62 11.88
CA VAL A 8 -2.31 -15.95 11.27
C VAL A 8 -0.82 -16.33 11.20
N LEU A 9 0.04 -15.38 10.81
CA LEU A 9 1.45 -15.66 10.50
C LEU A 9 2.42 -15.35 11.66
N GLY A 10 1.95 -14.65 12.69
CA GLY A 10 2.78 -14.18 13.79
C GLY A 10 3.95 -13.30 13.29
N GLU A 11 5.16 -13.62 13.72
CA GLU A 11 6.38 -12.89 13.34
C GLU A 11 6.70 -12.97 11.84
N ARG A 12 6.14 -13.95 11.12
CA ARG A 12 6.36 -14.09 9.67
C ARG A 12 5.59 -13.07 8.84
N ALA A 13 4.65 -12.33 9.43
CA ALA A 13 3.67 -11.53 8.68
C ALA A 13 4.27 -10.51 7.72
N SER A 14 5.47 -10.00 7.99
CA SER A 14 6.19 -9.04 7.15
C SER A 14 7.31 -9.64 6.30
N LEU A 15 7.62 -10.94 6.43
CA LEU A 15 8.79 -11.53 5.76
C LEU A 15 8.61 -11.56 4.24
N SER A 16 7.43 -11.96 3.79
CA SER A 16 7.04 -11.92 2.37
C SER A 16 7.05 -10.52 1.75
N ASP A 17 7.01 -9.47 2.59
CA ASP A 17 7.02 -8.07 2.17
C ASP A 17 8.43 -7.46 2.09
N ARG A 18 9.48 -8.23 2.43
CA ARG A 18 10.88 -7.81 2.27
C ARG A 18 11.36 -7.99 0.82
N PRO A 19 12.51 -7.39 0.44
CA PRO A 19 13.10 -7.62 -0.88
C PRO A 19 13.25 -9.11 -1.20
N GLY A 20 12.63 -9.59 -2.28
CA GLY A 20 12.60 -11.00 -2.65
C GLY A 20 11.81 -11.92 -1.71
N GLY A 21 11.11 -11.36 -0.71
CA GLY A 21 10.34 -12.13 0.28
C GLY A 21 9.17 -12.87 -0.32
N ALA A 22 8.55 -12.34 -1.38
CA ALA A 22 7.43 -12.99 -2.06
C ALA A 22 7.78 -14.38 -2.61
N ASP A 23 9.05 -14.62 -2.95
CA ASP A 23 9.58 -15.90 -3.45
C ASP A 23 10.18 -16.77 -2.33
N ASN A 24 10.74 -16.15 -1.29
CA ASN A 24 11.47 -16.87 -0.22
C ASN A 24 10.61 -17.22 1.00
N ASP A 25 9.56 -16.44 1.26
CA ASP A 25 8.64 -16.57 2.39
C ASP A 25 7.19 -16.61 1.89
N VAL A 26 6.94 -17.52 0.94
CA VAL A 26 5.62 -17.76 0.33
C VAL A 26 4.58 -18.03 1.41
N ILE A 27 3.43 -17.36 1.32
CA ILE A 27 2.27 -17.64 2.18
C ILE A 27 1.54 -18.85 1.59
N THR A 28 1.33 -19.86 2.41
CA THR A 28 0.73 -21.13 2.00
C THR A 28 -0.78 -20.99 1.82
N ASP A 29 -1.37 -21.88 1.01
CA ASP A 29 -2.82 -21.92 0.81
C ASP A 29 -3.59 -22.07 2.14
N GLN A 30 -3.06 -22.84 3.10
CA GLN A 30 -3.67 -23.00 4.43
C GLN A 30 -3.66 -21.70 5.24
N GLU A 31 -2.57 -20.93 5.16
CA GLU A 31 -2.49 -19.61 5.80
C GLU A 31 -3.46 -18.61 5.13
N ILE A 32 -3.55 -18.65 3.80
CA ILE A 32 -4.51 -17.84 3.03
C ILE A 32 -5.96 -18.19 3.41
N ASP A 33 -6.30 -19.48 3.48
CA ASP A 33 -7.62 -19.96 3.86
C ASP A 33 -7.99 -19.53 5.29
N HIS A 34 -7.02 -19.55 6.21
CA HIS A 34 -7.23 -19.07 7.58
C HIS A 34 -7.50 -17.57 7.61
N MET A 35 -6.73 -16.76 6.86
CA MET A 35 -6.99 -15.32 6.75
C MET A 35 -8.35 -15.03 6.10
N ALA A 36 -8.71 -15.76 5.05
CA ALA A 36 -10.00 -15.67 4.36
C ALA A 36 -11.16 -16.02 5.29
N ALA A 37 -11.02 -17.07 6.11
CA ALA A 37 -12.04 -17.44 7.11
C ALA A 37 -12.29 -16.30 8.11
N ILE A 38 -11.24 -15.66 8.61
CA ILE A 38 -11.35 -14.51 9.53
C ILE A 38 -12.10 -13.36 8.86
N VAL A 39 -11.75 -13.02 7.61
CA VAL A 39 -12.41 -11.92 6.88
C VAL A 39 -13.88 -12.24 6.63
N ARG A 40 -14.19 -13.44 6.16
CA ARG A 40 -15.56 -13.90 5.93
C ARG A 40 -16.38 -13.80 7.20
N ASP A 41 -15.86 -14.31 8.31
CA ASP A 41 -16.60 -14.36 9.57
C ASP A 41 -16.77 -12.94 10.17
N ALA A 42 -15.79 -12.05 9.97
CA ALA A 42 -15.92 -10.63 10.34
C ALA A 42 -17.02 -9.93 9.52
N VAL A 43 -17.11 -10.17 8.21
CA VAL A 43 -18.18 -9.62 7.37
C VAL A 43 -19.54 -10.19 7.77
N LYS A 44 -19.65 -11.50 8.02
CA LYS A 44 -20.87 -12.12 8.56
C LYS A 44 -21.32 -11.49 9.88
N ALA A 45 -20.36 -11.08 10.71
CA ALA A 45 -20.62 -10.42 11.99
C ALA A 45 -20.94 -8.92 11.86
N GLY A 46 -20.91 -8.35 10.64
CA GLY A 46 -21.30 -6.96 10.36
C GLY A 46 -20.17 -6.01 9.97
N ALA A 47 -18.96 -6.51 9.70
CA ALA A 47 -17.93 -5.67 9.10
C ALA A 47 -18.36 -5.22 7.70
N VAL A 48 -18.23 -3.92 7.41
CA VAL A 48 -18.64 -3.32 6.12
C VAL A 48 -17.73 -3.70 4.94
N GLY A 49 -16.61 -4.37 5.21
CA GLY A 49 -15.62 -4.70 4.20
C GLY A 49 -14.24 -5.01 4.77
N PHE A 50 -13.24 -4.95 3.91
CA PHE A 50 -11.84 -5.21 4.23
C PHE A 50 -10.94 -4.18 3.56
N SER A 51 -9.90 -3.74 4.28
CA SER A 51 -8.94 -2.77 3.77
C SER A 51 -7.54 -3.35 3.56
N SER A 52 -6.87 -2.91 2.51
CA SER A 52 -5.47 -3.25 2.20
C SER A 52 -4.69 -2.04 1.73
N SER A 53 -3.37 -2.08 1.95
CA SER A 53 -2.44 -1.04 1.48
C SER A 53 -1.29 -1.71 0.76
N ARG A 54 -1.07 -1.31 -0.49
CA ARG A 54 -0.03 -1.81 -1.41
C ARG A 54 0.74 -0.63 -1.99
N ILE A 55 1.21 0.25 -1.10
CA ILE A 55 2.07 1.40 -1.44
C ILE A 55 3.43 1.25 -0.75
N ILE A 56 4.51 1.52 -1.48
CA ILE A 56 5.88 1.39 -0.94
C ILE A 56 6.21 2.37 0.21
N LEU A 57 5.39 3.42 0.37
CA LEU A 57 5.57 4.48 1.34
C LEU A 57 5.06 4.09 2.73
N HIS A 58 4.19 3.08 2.82
CA HIS A 58 3.58 2.67 4.08
C HIS A 58 4.49 1.69 4.80
N ARG A 59 5.14 2.18 5.86
CA ARG A 59 6.17 1.43 6.59
C ARG A 59 5.98 1.49 8.09
N ASP A 60 6.42 0.43 8.76
CA ASP A 60 6.49 0.37 10.22
C ASP A 60 7.65 1.24 10.77
N LYS A 61 7.78 1.27 12.10
CA LYS A 61 8.85 2.02 12.79
C LYS A 61 10.27 1.54 12.45
N SER A 62 10.41 0.30 12.00
CA SER A 62 11.68 -0.32 11.62
C SER A 62 12.01 -0.07 10.14
N GLY A 63 11.07 0.51 9.39
CA GLY A 63 11.20 0.78 7.96
C GLY A 63 10.81 -0.38 7.06
N ASN A 64 10.22 -1.46 7.60
CA ASN A 64 9.66 -2.54 6.78
C ASN A 64 8.34 -2.10 6.19
N LEU A 65 7.98 -2.64 5.03
CA LEU A 65 6.63 -2.47 4.48
C LEU A 65 5.59 -3.02 5.46
N THR A 66 4.42 -2.38 5.48
CA THR A 66 3.27 -2.87 6.26
C THR A 66 2.88 -4.27 5.78
N PRO A 67 2.60 -5.24 6.67
CA PRO A 67 2.23 -6.60 6.28
C PRO A 67 1.11 -6.65 5.24
N GLY A 68 1.34 -7.37 4.14
CA GLY A 68 0.41 -7.53 3.02
C GLY A 68 0.58 -6.52 1.89
N THR A 69 1.61 -5.67 1.93
CA THR A 69 1.98 -4.77 0.82
C THR A 69 2.32 -5.57 -0.44
N MET A 70 3.03 -6.69 -0.27
CA MET A 70 3.45 -7.65 -1.30
C MET A 70 2.63 -8.94 -1.27
N ALA A 71 1.41 -8.90 -0.72
CA ALA A 71 0.53 -10.07 -0.71
C ALA A 71 0.38 -10.65 -2.12
N GLN A 72 0.41 -11.98 -2.19
CA GLN A 72 0.31 -12.72 -3.44
C GLN A 72 -1.09 -12.57 -4.03
N GLU A 73 -1.20 -12.78 -5.34
CA GLU A 73 -2.49 -12.67 -6.02
C GLU A 73 -3.54 -13.62 -5.46
N ALA A 74 -3.14 -14.86 -5.15
CA ALA A 74 -4.02 -15.87 -4.55
C ALA A 74 -4.61 -15.39 -3.21
N GLU A 75 -3.82 -14.70 -2.40
CA GLU A 75 -4.28 -14.13 -1.15
C GLU A 75 -5.30 -13.01 -1.39
N MET A 76 -5.04 -12.10 -2.33
CA MET A 76 -5.95 -11.01 -2.65
C MET A 76 -7.30 -11.53 -3.20
N LEU A 77 -7.26 -12.56 -4.06
CA LEU A 77 -8.44 -13.24 -4.57
C LEU A 77 -9.24 -13.92 -3.44
N ALA A 78 -8.58 -14.64 -2.55
CA ALA A 78 -9.23 -15.34 -1.45
C ALA A 78 -9.88 -14.36 -0.46
N LEU A 79 -9.21 -13.26 -0.13
CA LEU A 79 -9.76 -12.21 0.73
C LEU A 79 -10.94 -11.50 0.06
N GLY A 80 -10.87 -11.21 -1.24
CA GLY A 80 -11.99 -10.66 -2.00
C GLY A 80 -13.20 -11.60 -2.03
N ARG A 81 -12.98 -12.88 -2.29
CA ARG A 81 -14.02 -13.93 -2.23
C ARG A 81 -14.62 -14.04 -0.83
N ALA A 82 -13.81 -13.97 0.22
CA ALA A 82 -14.26 -14.03 1.61
C ALA A 82 -15.23 -12.90 1.97
N ILE A 83 -15.04 -11.69 1.42
CA ILE A 83 -15.99 -10.58 1.59
C ILE A 83 -17.36 -10.97 1.02
N ALA A 84 -17.42 -11.51 -0.20
CA ALA A 84 -18.66 -11.93 -0.82
C ALA A 84 -19.34 -13.09 -0.05
N GLU A 85 -18.58 -14.12 0.33
CA GLU A 85 -19.07 -15.23 1.16
C GLU A 85 -19.55 -14.79 2.55
N GLY A 86 -19.07 -13.63 3.01
CA GLY A 86 -19.48 -13.03 4.26
C GLY A 86 -20.81 -12.27 4.19
N GLY A 87 -21.31 -11.98 2.99
CA GLY A 87 -22.50 -11.15 2.77
C GLY A 87 -22.26 -9.93 1.87
N GLY A 88 -21.05 -9.76 1.33
CA GLY A 88 -20.68 -8.62 0.48
C GLY A 88 -20.13 -7.43 1.27
N GLY A 89 -19.81 -6.35 0.56
CA GLY A 89 -19.24 -5.15 1.16
C GLY A 89 -18.20 -4.49 0.25
N VAL A 90 -17.29 -3.74 0.87
CA VAL A 90 -16.28 -2.95 0.16
C VAL A 90 -14.87 -3.51 0.38
N PHE A 91 -14.11 -3.64 -0.70
CA PHE A 91 -12.67 -3.77 -0.65
C PHE A 91 -12.04 -2.37 -0.74
N GLU A 92 -11.50 -1.88 0.38
CA GLU A 92 -10.80 -0.59 0.41
C GLU A 92 -9.31 -0.77 0.11
N GLY A 93 -8.78 0.03 -0.81
CA GLY A 93 -7.43 -0.10 -1.33
C GLY A 93 -6.66 1.21 -1.38
N ALA A 94 -5.47 1.23 -0.77
CA ALA A 94 -4.45 2.25 -1.04
C ALA A 94 -3.34 1.62 -1.90
N PHE A 95 -3.44 1.72 -3.23
CA PHE A 95 -2.54 1.03 -4.17
C PHE A 95 -1.82 2.01 -5.12
N ASP A 96 -0.53 1.78 -5.33
CA ASP A 96 0.26 2.58 -6.28
C ASP A 96 0.43 1.94 -7.66
N PHE A 97 0.00 0.69 -7.84
CA PHE A 97 0.12 -0.10 -9.08
C PHE A 97 1.55 -0.18 -9.63
N ALA A 98 2.56 0.06 -8.79
CA ALA A 98 3.96 0.17 -9.20
C ALA A 98 4.92 -0.54 -8.25
N THR A 99 4.44 -1.15 -7.17
CA THR A 99 5.25 -1.75 -6.11
C THR A 99 5.37 -3.25 -6.31
N TYR A 100 6.20 -3.67 -7.27
CA TYR A 100 6.43 -5.10 -7.57
C TYR A 100 7.37 -5.80 -6.57
N ASP A 101 8.20 -5.04 -5.85
CA ASP A 101 9.12 -5.50 -4.80
C ASP A 101 9.57 -4.29 -3.94
N ASP A 102 10.19 -4.52 -2.77
CA ASP A 102 10.69 -3.47 -1.88
C ASP A 102 12.02 -2.90 -2.40
N VAL A 103 11.97 -2.35 -3.61
CA VAL A 103 13.13 -1.76 -4.28
C VAL A 103 13.15 -0.23 -4.12
N PRO A 104 14.33 0.37 -3.93
CA PRO A 104 14.49 1.82 -3.96
C PRO A 104 13.89 2.44 -5.21
N MET A 105 13.29 3.63 -5.08
CA MET A 105 12.57 4.29 -6.18
C MET A 105 13.45 4.56 -7.42
N ASN A 106 14.77 4.75 -7.23
CA ASN A 106 15.75 4.93 -8.29
C ASN A 106 16.26 3.61 -8.91
N GLN A 107 15.79 2.46 -8.43
CA GLN A 107 16.13 1.12 -8.89
C GLN A 107 14.90 0.36 -9.40
N ARG A 108 13.77 1.06 -9.60
CA ARG A 108 12.56 0.47 -10.15
C ARG A 108 12.74 0.10 -11.61
N ASP A 109 12.23 -1.07 -11.95
CA ASP A 109 12.17 -1.60 -13.30
C ASP A 109 10.78 -1.34 -13.90
N GLU A 110 10.72 -0.62 -15.03
CA GLU A 110 9.47 -0.25 -15.69
C GLU A 110 8.66 -1.44 -16.18
N GLU A 111 9.32 -2.48 -16.69
CA GLU A 111 8.63 -3.67 -17.20
C GLU A 111 8.05 -4.50 -16.05
N LYS A 112 8.79 -4.64 -14.95
CA LYS A 112 8.26 -5.30 -13.73
C LYS A 112 7.09 -4.53 -13.14
N MET A 113 7.13 -3.19 -13.15
CA MET A 113 5.99 -2.36 -12.73
C MET A 113 4.75 -2.60 -13.60
N LYS A 114 4.90 -2.67 -14.92
CA LYS A 114 3.78 -2.98 -15.84
C LYS A 114 3.20 -4.37 -15.59
N VAL A 115 4.05 -5.39 -15.43
CA VAL A 115 3.63 -6.76 -15.11
C VAL A 115 2.87 -6.80 -13.79
N PHE A 116 3.37 -6.12 -12.76
CA PHE A 116 2.69 -6.03 -11.47
C PHE A 116 1.33 -5.33 -11.59
N ALA A 117 1.27 -4.18 -12.27
CA ALA A 117 0.02 -3.46 -12.51
C ALA A 117 -1.01 -4.35 -13.21
N ALA A 118 -0.61 -5.12 -14.23
CA ALA A 118 -1.49 -6.04 -14.92
C ALA A 118 -2.05 -7.13 -13.98
N LYS A 119 -1.22 -7.68 -13.08
CA LYS A 119 -1.69 -8.64 -12.06
C LYS A 119 -2.65 -8.00 -11.07
N GLU A 120 -2.37 -6.77 -10.63
CA GLU A 120 -3.27 -6.02 -9.75
C GLU A 120 -4.66 -5.85 -10.37
N TRP A 121 -4.70 -5.41 -11.63
CA TRP A 121 -5.95 -5.28 -12.37
C TRP A 121 -6.64 -6.62 -12.60
N HIS A 122 -5.89 -7.69 -12.84
CA HIS A 122 -6.47 -9.01 -13.07
C HIS A 122 -7.27 -9.50 -11.86
N TRP A 123 -6.67 -9.53 -10.67
CA TRP A 123 -7.38 -10.02 -9.49
C TRP A 123 -8.50 -9.08 -9.05
N MET A 124 -8.29 -7.76 -9.16
CA MET A 124 -9.33 -6.78 -8.83
C MET A 124 -10.55 -6.94 -9.74
N THR A 125 -10.32 -7.08 -11.05
CA THR A 125 -11.39 -7.30 -12.04
C THR A 125 -12.16 -8.58 -11.72
N LYS A 126 -11.45 -9.64 -11.34
CA LYS A 126 -12.06 -10.91 -10.97
C LYS A 126 -12.94 -10.78 -9.73
N VAL A 127 -12.42 -10.16 -8.67
CA VAL A 127 -13.17 -9.94 -7.42
C VAL A 127 -14.39 -9.04 -7.65
N ALA A 128 -14.22 -7.97 -8.43
CA ALA A 128 -15.29 -7.04 -8.75
C ALA A 128 -16.38 -7.70 -9.60
N SER A 129 -16.02 -8.37 -10.69
CA SER A 129 -16.99 -8.88 -11.67
C SER A 129 -17.60 -10.22 -11.28
N GLU A 130 -16.82 -11.17 -10.74
CA GLU A 130 -17.32 -12.51 -10.37
C GLU A 130 -18.01 -12.50 -8.99
N TYR A 131 -17.41 -11.80 -8.01
CA TYR A 131 -17.92 -11.79 -6.63
C TYR A 131 -18.74 -10.55 -6.28
N LYS A 132 -18.87 -9.60 -7.21
CA LYS A 132 -19.66 -8.36 -7.04
C LYS A 132 -19.27 -7.56 -5.80
N VAL A 133 -17.98 -7.63 -5.43
CA VAL A 133 -17.43 -6.84 -4.32
C VAL A 133 -17.02 -5.47 -4.86
N ALA A 134 -17.59 -4.41 -4.29
CA ALA A 134 -17.25 -3.06 -4.68
C ALA A 134 -15.87 -2.68 -4.14
N PHE A 135 -15.12 -1.90 -4.89
CA PHE A 135 -13.84 -1.34 -4.48
C PHE A 135 -13.94 0.15 -4.17
N SER A 136 -13.18 0.59 -3.18
CA SER A 136 -12.99 2.00 -2.87
C SER A 136 -11.51 2.35 -2.76
N PHE A 137 -11.11 3.47 -3.35
CA PHE A 137 -9.72 3.90 -3.43
C PHE A 137 -9.54 5.38 -3.12
N ALA A 138 -8.35 5.78 -2.68
CA ALA A 138 -8.01 7.20 -2.60
C ALA A 138 -8.13 7.91 -3.96
N THR A 139 -8.81 9.07 -4.00
CA THR A 139 -8.96 9.89 -5.21
C THR A 139 -7.64 10.50 -5.68
N ASP A 140 -7.31 10.28 -6.95
CA ASP A 140 -6.51 11.18 -7.79
C ASP A 140 -7.04 11.15 -9.24
N PRO A 141 -6.71 12.13 -10.08
CA PRO A 141 -7.28 12.24 -11.43
C PRO A 141 -7.07 11.00 -12.31
N VAL A 142 -5.90 10.36 -12.23
CA VAL A 142 -5.57 9.20 -13.07
C VAL A 142 -6.37 8.00 -12.61
N ARG A 143 -6.34 7.68 -11.31
CA ARG A 143 -7.09 6.54 -10.74
C ARG A 143 -8.60 6.70 -10.92
N THR A 144 -9.11 7.92 -10.76
CA THR A 144 -10.55 8.20 -10.95
C THR A 144 -10.99 7.88 -12.37
N GLU A 145 -10.20 8.27 -13.37
CA GLU A 145 -10.51 7.98 -14.77
C GLU A 145 -10.42 6.47 -15.08
N MET A 146 -9.43 5.78 -14.52
CA MET A 146 -9.30 4.33 -14.68
C MET A 146 -10.52 3.58 -14.12
N MET A 147 -11.00 3.96 -12.93
CA MET A 147 -12.20 3.36 -12.31
C MET A 147 -13.47 3.69 -13.10
N ARG A 148 -13.57 4.93 -13.60
CA ARG A 148 -14.68 5.36 -14.46
C ARG A 148 -14.76 4.47 -15.71
N GLN A 149 -13.63 4.26 -16.38
CA GLN A 149 -13.57 3.40 -17.57
C GLN A 149 -13.94 1.95 -17.24
N PHE A 150 -13.40 1.40 -16.14
CA PHE A 150 -13.72 0.03 -15.70
C PHE A 150 -15.24 -0.16 -15.52
N ASN A 151 -15.91 0.76 -14.84
CA ASN A 151 -17.35 0.68 -14.60
C ASN A 151 -18.15 0.78 -15.91
N MET A 152 -17.70 1.58 -16.88
CA MET A 152 -18.34 1.64 -18.20
C MET A 152 -18.24 0.31 -18.95
N ASP A 153 -17.09 -0.35 -18.88
CA ASP A 153 -16.84 -1.61 -19.59
C ASP A 153 -17.65 -2.79 -19.00
N HIS A 154 -18.10 -2.67 -17.74
CA HIS A 154 -18.83 -3.72 -17.02
C HIS A 154 -20.30 -3.39 -16.73
N ASP A 155 -20.77 -2.20 -17.11
CA ASP A 155 -22.14 -1.70 -16.87
C ASP A 155 -22.58 -1.77 -15.39
N GLU A 156 -21.64 -1.66 -14.45
CA GLU A 156 -21.87 -1.74 -13.01
C GLU A 156 -20.94 -0.79 -12.24
N LEU A 157 -21.42 -0.23 -11.13
CA LEU A 157 -20.61 0.65 -10.27
C LEU A 157 -19.80 -0.18 -9.26
N LEU A 158 -18.73 -0.81 -9.74
CA LEU A 158 -17.90 -1.71 -8.95
C LEU A 158 -16.63 -1.05 -8.40
N MET A 159 -16.18 0.07 -8.97
CA MET A 159 -14.98 0.77 -8.51
C MET A 159 -15.25 2.25 -8.26
N THR A 160 -14.97 2.72 -7.06
CA THR A 160 -15.26 4.11 -6.66
C THR A 160 -14.03 4.80 -6.11
N SER A 161 -13.83 6.06 -6.48
CA SER A 161 -12.83 6.92 -5.85
C SER A 161 -13.42 7.65 -4.65
N GLN A 162 -12.68 7.66 -3.54
CA GLN A 162 -13.03 8.32 -2.29
C GLN A 162 -12.29 9.65 -2.18
N ALA A 163 -13.06 10.73 -2.16
CA ALA A 163 -12.54 12.05 -1.83
C ALA A 163 -12.20 12.12 -0.34
N PHE A 164 -11.03 12.66 -0.02
CA PHE A 164 -10.64 12.89 1.36
C PHE A 164 -11.55 13.95 2.00
N ILE A 165 -12.36 13.54 2.98
CA ILE A 165 -13.21 14.47 3.75
C ILE A 165 -12.43 15.21 4.86
N ARG A 166 -11.16 14.83 5.08
CA ARG A 166 -10.23 15.51 6.00
C ARG A 166 -8.84 15.59 5.37
N PRO A 167 -8.11 16.70 5.55
CA PRO A 167 -6.73 16.77 5.11
C PRO A 167 -5.87 15.75 5.87
N GLN A 168 -4.99 15.05 5.15
CA GLN A 168 -3.92 14.27 5.76
C GLN A 168 -2.83 15.24 6.26
N GLY A 169 -2.71 15.38 7.57
CA GLY A 169 -1.64 16.17 8.18
C GLY A 169 -0.31 15.41 8.18
N LEU A 170 0.79 16.09 7.86
CA LEU A 170 2.13 15.55 8.05
C LEU A 170 2.73 16.15 9.33
N LEU A 171 3.18 15.30 10.26
CA LEU A 171 4.02 15.75 11.37
C LEU A 171 5.47 15.85 10.90
N ILE A 172 5.90 17.09 10.66
CA ILE A 172 7.23 17.39 10.15
C ILE A 172 8.07 17.92 11.31
N SER A 173 9.24 17.31 11.53
CA SER A 173 10.22 17.75 12.53
C SER A 173 11.62 17.75 11.93
N THR A 174 12.58 18.34 12.65
CA THR A 174 14.00 18.32 12.28
C THR A 174 14.61 16.91 12.31
N HIS A 175 13.98 15.97 13.01
CA HIS A 175 14.38 14.56 13.08
C HIS A 175 13.58 13.67 12.11
N SER A 176 12.55 14.23 11.44
CA SER A 176 11.75 13.50 10.47
C SER A 176 12.50 13.35 9.14
N ARG A 177 12.28 12.24 8.41
CA ARG A 177 12.84 12.01 7.05
C ARG A 177 12.44 13.09 6.04
N THR A 178 11.27 13.70 6.27
CA THR A 178 10.83 14.94 5.62
C THR A 178 10.84 16.02 6.69
N ASN A 179 11.66 17.06 6.51
CA ASN A 179 11.81 18.20 7.41
C ASN A 179 11.57 19.52 6.66
N PRO A 180 11.32 20.66 7.36
CA PRO A 180 10.94 21.91 6.70
C PRO A 180 12.04 22.49 5.79
N PHE A 181 13.30 22.13 6.03
CA PHE A 181 14.44 22.64 5.26
C PHE A 181 14.70 21.87 3.97
N ARG A 182 14.12 20.67 3.79
CA ARG A 182 14.41 19.74 2.68
C ARG A 182 14.32 20.38 1.29
N PHE A 183 13.45 21.39 1.13
CA PHE A 183 13.23 22.07 -0.15
C PHE A 183 14.05 23.35 -0.33
N THR A 184 14.76 23.81 0.69
CA THR A 184 15.60 25.02 0.63
C THR A 184 16.88 24.78 -0.16
N LYS A 185 17.38 25.81 -0.86
CA LYS A 185 18.65 25.73 -1.63
C LYS A 185 19.82 25.33 -0.73
N THR A 186 19.92 25.94 0.46
CA THR A 186 20.97 25.68 1.44
C THR A 186 21.00 24.21 1.86
N TYR A 187 19.85 23.64 2.27
CA TYR A 187 19.79 22.25 2.71
C TYR A 187 20.17 21.27 1.60
N ARG A 188 19.68 21.51 0.37
CA ARG A 188 20.03 20.68 -0.79
C ARG A 188 21.53 20.75 -1.12
N ARG A 189 22.15 21.92 -1.00
CA ARG A 189 23.61 22.09 -1.13
C ARG A 189 24.36 21.28 -0.07
N LEU A 190 24.03 21.47 1.21
CA LEU A 190 24.67 20.76 2.31
C LEU A 190 24.49 19.24 2.21
N GLN A 191 23.33 18.79 1.71
CA GLN A 191 23.06 17.37 1.48
C GLN A 191 23.98 16.80 0.39
N LYS A 192 24.16 17.52 -0.73
CA LYS A 192 25.10 17.13 -1.79
C LYS A 192 26.54 17.08 -1.29
N GLU A 193 26.91 17.97 -0.38
CA GLU A 193 28.22 18.01 0.30
C GLU A 193 28.36 16.95 1.41
N GLY A 194 27.34 16.12 1.67
CA GLY A 194 27.35 15.10 2.72
C GLY A 194 27.30 15.65 4.15
N LYS A 195 27.09 16.95 4.34
CA LYS A 195 27.09 17.63 5.65
C LYS A 195 25.79 17.43 6.44
N VAL A 196 24.70 17.07 5.77
CA VAL A 196 23.41 16.72 6.41
C VAL A 196 22.87 15.42 5.81
N ARG A 197 22.21 14.60 6.62
CA ARG A 197 21.57 13.34 6.19
C ARG A 197 20.05 13.48 6.20
N HIS A 198 19.37 12.63 5.43
CA HIS A 198 17.90 12.68 5.26
C HIS A 198 17.10 12.64 6.57
N HIS A 199 17.64 12.07 7.64
CA HIS A 199 16.96 11.80 8.91
C HIS A 199 17.50 12.63 10.10
N VAL A 200 18.57 13.41 9.90
CA VAL A 200 19.15 14.25 10.95
C VAL A 200 19.52 15.60 10.35
N VAL A 201 18.69 16.60 10.62
CA VAL A 201 19.12 17.99 10.51
C VAL A 201 20.16 18.19 11.62
N ASN A 202 21.44 18.31 11.26
CA ASN A 202 22.43 18.79 12.22
C ASN A 202 22.15 20.28 12.49
N LEU A 203 21.40 20.54 13.55
CA LEU A 203 20.98 21.89 13.93
C LEU A 203 22.18 22.80 14.20
N GLU A 204 23.33 22.26 14.60
CA GLU A 204 24.55 23.06 14.79
C GLU A 204 25.09 23.59 13.47
N ILE A 205 25.04 22.79 12.40
CA ILE A 205 25.42 23.22 11.05
C ILE A 205 24.43 24.27 10.53
N MET A 206 23.12 24.05 10.70
CA MET A 206 22.10 25.00 10.23
C MET A 206 22.10 26.33 10.99
N ARG A 207 22.70 26.39 12.19
CA ARG A 207 22.82 27.61 13.00
C ARG A 207 24.00 28.49 12.61
N ARG A 208 24.92 28.02 11.77
CA ARG A 208 26.12 28.78 11.43
C ARG A 208 25.77 29.99 10.56
N PRO A 209 26.31 31.20 10.85
CA PRO A 209 25.96 32.43 10.12
C PRO A 209 26.18 32.34 8.60
N GLU A 210 27.20 31.62 8.16
CA GLU A 210 27.56 31.40 6.75
C GLU A 210 26.64 30.43 6.00
N ILE A 211 25.69 29.80 6.72
CA ILE A 211 24.71 28.85 6.20
C ILE A 211 23.31 29.48 6.06
N ARG A 212 23.07 30.66 6.65
CA ARG A 212 21.78 31.39 6.54
C ARG A 212 21.51 31.89 5.13
#